data_AF-A0AAE9L3K7-F1
#
_entry.id   AF-A0AAE9L3K7-F1
#
_cell.length_a   1.000
_cell.length_b   1.000
_cell.length_c   1.000
_cell.angle_alpha   90.00
_cell.angle_beta   90.00
_cell.angle_gamma   90.00
#
_symmetry.space_group_name_H-M   'P 1'
#
loop_
_entity.id
_entity.type
_entity.pdbx_description
1 polymer ?
#
loop_
_entity_poly.entity_id
_entity_poly.type
_entity_poly.pdbx_seq_one_letter_code
_entity_poly.pdbx_strand_id
1 'polypeptide(L)'
;MSLSVPRRAGFGSAALISFALLGPVSAHAAVSLLQPPRVIDGTRPFTLTLLVSADQSMRRYAVPETLQVSATGDLAAPVRIDMKRTGGGPSVLNLRHGDIRTITYTADWPDGMRGQVRLDVAGIDAAPVVVTLNRAPLPGEVPAAPAVAAVAPGAASTEHKDLAAAPGTSQHEGATPAATVPVTPIVTAANGGTPGPSPADLRDGQRLSFNEPMYLMFGAHNGANAKFQISFKYRIFEGENPSSKRVLDNLYFAYTQFSLWDLNDESRPFRDTNYRPSLYYYLSDTGVKNRVISRLSLATGFEHESNGRDGDQSRSVNTLFLKPTIYFGDQTDWHWRVAPKVYGYVGKSDNEDIAHYRGYMDLLVAYGRPDSWEFAATLRKGTRKGYGSVDAQLTYPLARLLPGTAGYLMAGYFYGYGESLLDYNQKTPWQFRIGYALSR
;
A
#
# COMPACT_ATOMS: atom_id res chain seq x y z
N MET A 1 75.62 -26.37 -42.73
CA MET A 1 76.11 -25.84 -44.03
C MET A 1 75.02 -24.94 -44.57
N SER A 2 75.29 -23.64 -44.81
CA SER A 2 74.35 -22.55 -45.19
C SER A 2 73.17 -22.28 -44.22
N LEU A 3 72.94 -21.05 -43.71
CA LEU A 3 72.58 -19.76 -44.35
C LEU A 3 71.17 -19.81 -44.98
N SER A 4 70.23 -18.87 -44.78
CA SER A 4 70.22 -17.49 -44.20
C SER A 4 68.76 -17.15 -43.76
N VAL A 5 68.43 -16.41 -42.67
CA VAL A 5 68.57 -14.94 -42.45
C VAL A 5 67.85 -14.12 -43.56
N PRO A 6 67.07 -13.01 -43.32
CA PRO A 6 67.09 -12.05 -42.19
C PRO A 6 65.73 -11.45 -41.68
N ARG A 7 65.86 -10.47 -40.76
CA ARG A 7 65.03 -9.26 -40.50
C ARG A 7 63.93 -9.32 -39.41
N ARG A 8 63.66 -8.23 -38.66
CA ARG A 8 64.50 -7.13 -38.10
C ARG A 8 63.58 -6.24 -37.23
N ALA A 9 64.01 -5.87 -36.00
CA ALA A 9 63.44 -4.79 -35.15
C ALA A 9 61.94 -4.92 -34.77
N GLY A 10 61.43 -4.30 -33.70
CA GLY A 10 62.08 -3.57 -32.61
C GLY A 10 61.04 -2.85 -31.73
N PHE A 11 61.34 -2.71 -30.43
CA PHE A 11 60.74 -1.79 -29.43
C PHE A 11 59.23 -1.49 -29.40
N GLY A 12 58.62 -1.74 -28.23
CA GLY A 12 58.00 -0.62 -27.48
C GLY A 12 56.47 -0.61 -27.27
N SER A 13 56.09 -0.80 -26.01
CA SER A 13 55.00 -0.09 -25.31
C SER A 13 53.50 -0.35 -25.61
N ALA A 14 52.85 -0.82 -24.54
CA ALA A 14 51.58 -0.31 -23.97
C ALA A 14 50.19 -0.78 -24.46
N ALA A 15 49.34 -1.03 -23.44
CA ALA A 15 47.87 -0.93 -23.38
C ALA A 15 46.96 -2.02 -24.02
N LEU A 16 46.40 -2.85 -23.11
CA LEU A 16 44.96 -3.19 -22.96
C LEU A 16 44.13 -3.58 -24.20
N ILE A 17 43.64 -4.84 -24.24
CA ILE A 17 42.20 -5.21 -24.11
C ILE A 17 41.95 -6.75 -24.19
N SER A 18 41.17 -7.26 -23.22
CA SER A 18 40.26 -8.44 -23.17
C SER A 18 40.54 -9.81 -23.84
N PHE A 19 40.50 -10.87 -23.01
CA PHE A 19 39.73 -12.14 -23.18
C PHE A 19 39.83 -12.90 -21.82
N ALA A 20 38.83 -12.93 -20.92
CA ALA A 20 37.53 -13.65 -20.89
C ALA A 20 37.59 -15.08 -20.26
N LEU A 21 36.49 -15.47 -19.57
CA LEU A 21 36.20 -16.74 -18.83
C LEU A 21 36.85 -16.89 -17.43
N LEU A 22 36.09 -16.78 -16.31
CA LEU A 22 35.18 -17.76 -15.66
C LEU A 22 35.94 -18.88 -14.92
N GLY A 23 35.83 -19.12 -13.60
CA GLY A 23 35.05 -18.56 -12.47
C GLY A 23 35.59 -19.19 -11.16
N PRO A 24 34.82 -19.39 -10.05
CA PRO A 24 33.47 -18.96 -9.73
C PRO A 24 33.42 -17.91 -8.60
N VAL A 25 32.38 -17.08 -8.56
CA VAL A 25 32.00 -16.33 -7.35
C VAL A 25 30.64 -16.87 -6.89
N SER A 26 30.63 -17.54 -5.74
CA SER A 26 29.45 -18.24 -5.21
C SER A 26 28.39 -17.24 -4.71
N ALA A 27 27.38 -16.99 -5.54
CA ALA A 27 26.29 -16.06 -5.23
C ALA A 27 25.32 -16.63 -4.18
N HIS A 28 25.40 -16.10 -2.95
CA HIS A 28 24.49 -16.43 -1.86
C HIS A 28 23.34 -15.41 -1.74
N ALA A 29 22.10 -15.85 -1.57
CA ALA A 29 21.69 -16.03 -0.19
C ALA A 29 20.39 -15.33 0.31
N ALA A 30 19.63 -14.55 -0.48
CA ALA A 30 18.41 -13.84 -0.02
C ALA A 30 17.09 -14.17 -0.79
N VAL A 31 16.24 -15.07 -0.26
CA VAL A 31 14.86 -15.33 -0.73
C VAL A 31 13.95 -14.79 0.35
N SER A 32 13.06 -13.87 -0.05
CA SER A 32 11.99 -13.39 0.80
C SER A 32 10.67 -13.82 0.17
N LEU A 33 10.05 -14.83 0.76
CA LEU A 33 8.62 -15.03 0.59
C LEU A 33 7.95 -13.97 1.45
N LEU A 34 7.33 -12.96 0.83
CA LEU A 34 6.37 -12.13 1.55
C LEU A 34 5.20 -13.05 1.92
N GLN A 35 5.20 -13.57 3.15
CA GLN A 35 4.04 -14.31 3.66
C GLN A 35 2.84 -13.36 3.52
N PRO A 36 1.67 -13.82 3.04
CA PRO A 36 0.45 -13.07 3.29
C PRO A 36 0.40 -12.82 4.80
N PRO A 37 0.08 -11.58 5.25
CA PRO A 37 0.12 -11.25 6.67
C PRO A 37 -0.70 -12.29 7.41
N ARG A 38 -0.08 -12.99 8.36
CA ARG A 38 -0.69 -14.21 8.94
C ARG A 38 -2.04 -13.82 9.50
N VAL A 39 -3.09 -14.42 8.95
CA VAL A 39 -4.45 -14.24 9.46
C VAL A 39 -4.53 -15.01 10.77
N ILE A 40 -4.53 -14.27 11.88
CA ILE A 40 -4.61 -14.80 13.23
C ILE A 40 -6.04 -14.58 13.74
N ASP A 41 -6.58 -15.59 14.38
CA ASP A 41 -7.82 -15.50 15.15
C ASP A 41 -7.58 -14.60 16.38
N GLY A 42 -8.09 -13.37 16.31
CA GLY A 42 -7.96 -12.35 17.36
C GLY A 42 -8.83 -12.60 18.59
N THR A 43 -9.60 -13.70 18.60
CA THR A 43 -10.33 -14.18 19.79
C THR A 43 -9.50 -15.13 20.66
N ARG A 44 -8.29 -15.52 20.20
CA ARG A 44 -7.39 -16.44 20.91
C ARG A 44 -6.12 -15.72 21.39
N PRO A 45 -5.48 -16.21 22.46
CA PRO A 45 -4.13 -15.77 22.82
C PRO A 45 -3.18 -15.96 21.63
N PHE A 46 -2.38 -14.94 21.33
CA PHE A 46 -1.36 -15.07 20.30
C PHE A 46 -0.05 -15.59 20.87
N THR A 47 0.76 -16.13 19.97
CA THR A 47 2.00 -16.81 20.31
C THR A 47 3.13 -16.24 19.48
N LEU A 48 4.18 -15.76 20.16
CA LEU A 48 5.41 -15.29 19.53
C LEU A 48 6.57 -16.21 19.92
N THR A 49 7.27 -16.76 18.93
CA THR A 49 8.42 -17.63 19.15
C THR A 49 9.71 -16.84 18.91
N LEU A 50 10.42 -16.55 19.99
CA LEU A 50 11.78 -15.99 19.93
C LEU A 50 12.75 -17.11 19.54
N LEU A 51 13.50 -16.90 18.46
CA LEU A 51 14.58 -17.77 18.02
C LEU A 51 15.90 -17.19 18.51
N VAL A 52 16.64 -17.93 19.34
CA VAL A 52 17.96 -17.53 19.83
C VAL A 52 19.00 -18.50 19.28
N SER A 53 20.00 -17.95 18.59
CA SER A 53 21.13 -18.70 18.03
C SER A 53 22.47 -18.12 18.50
N ALA A 54 23.52 -18.94 18.42
CA ALA A 54 24.90 -18.51 18.63
C ALA A 54 25.75 -18.65 17.37
N ASP A 55 26.30 -17.52 16.97
CA ASP A 55 27.26 -17.29 15.89
C ASP A 55 28.72 -17.42 16.35
N GLN A 56 28.98 -17.28 17.67
CA GLN A 56 30.31 -17.38 18.29
C GLN A 56 30.41 -18.58 19.25
N SER A 57 31.63 -18.86 19.72
CA SER A 57 32.01 -20.13 20.38
C SER A 57 31.17 -20.52 21.61
N MET A 58 30.84 -19.56 22.48
CA MET A 58 29.75 -19.68 23.45
C MET A 58 29.05 -18.34 23.69
N ARG A 59 27.72 -18.33 23.67
CA ARG A 59 26.88 -17.19 24.00
C ARG A 59 25.96 -17.53 25.17
N ARG A 60 26.09 -16.78 26.28
CA ARG A 60 25.17 -16.84 27.42
C ARG A 60 24.05 -15.83 27.19
N TYR A 61 22.81 -16.28 27.14
CA TYR A 61 21.62 -15.43 26.96
C TYR A 61 20.66 -15.62 28.12
N ALA A 62 20.35 -14.54 28.84
CA ALA A 62 19.30 -14.54 29.85
C ALA A 62 17.95 -14.49 29.15
N VAL A 63 17.10 -15.49 29.40
CA VAL A 63 15.75 -15.55 28.84
C VAL A 63 14.82 -14.73 29.72
N PRO A 64 14.18 -13.67 29.22
CA PRO A 64 13.23 -12.92 30.01
C PRO A 64 11.97 -13.76 30.28
N GLU A 65 11.39 -13.64 31.48
CA GLU A 65 10.11 -14.29 31.79
C GLU A 65 8.91 -13.56 31.15
N THR A 66 9.08 -12.26 30.88
CA THR A 66 8.11 -11.40 30.18
C THR A 66 8.77 -10.70 29.01
N LEU A 67 8.21 -10.84 27.82
CA LEU A 67 8.66 -10.18 26.60
C LEU A 67 7.75 -8.98 26.30
N GLN A 68 8.31 -7.78 26.33
CA GLN A 68 7.57 -6.56 26.01
C GLN A 68 7.45 -6.39 24.50
N VAL A 69 6.22 -6.34 23.99
CA VAL A 69 5.92 -6.15 22.57
C VAL A 69 5.02 -4.94 22.40
N SER A 70 5.44 -4.01 21.55
CA SER A 70 4.63 -2.88 21.12
C SER A 70 3.81 -3.29 19.90
N ALA A 71 2.49 -3.38 20.06
CA ALA A 71 1.55 -3.69 19.00
C ALA A 71 0.91 -2.41 18.46
N THR A 72 1.14 -2.12 17.18
CA THR A 72 0.67 -0.92 16.49
C THR A 72 -0.28 -1.34 15.38
N GLY A 73 -1.59 -1.08 15.55
CA GLY A 73 -2.56 -1.21 14.47
C GLY A 73 -2.43 -0.08 13.44
N ASP A 74 -3.03 -0.24 12.26
CA ASP A 74 -2.91 0.77 11.20
C ASP A 74 -3.49 2.13 11.63
N LEU A 75 -2.62 3.14 11.68
CA LEU A 75 -2.84 4.48 12.21
C LEU A 75 -3.37 4.54 13.66
N ALA A 76 -3.12 3.49 14.46
CA ALA A 76 -3.45 3.44 15.89
C ALA A 76 -2.22 3.78 16.76
N ALA A 77 -2.48 4.25 18.00
CA ALA A 77 -1.40 4.43 18.97
C ALA A 77 -0.78 3.07 19.35
N PRO A 78 0.56 2.96 19.49
CA PRO A 78 1.19 1.71 19.91
C PRO A 78 0.75 1.28 21.31
N VAL A 79 0.25 0.05 21.44
CA VAL A 79 -0.16 -0.56 22.71
C VAL A 79 0.93 -1.51 23.18
N ARG A 80 1.38 -1.37 24.43
CA ARG A 80 2.35 -2.29 25.03
C ARG A 80 1.65 -3.55 25.52
N ILE A 81 2.19 -4.70 25.17
CA ILE A 81 1.75 -6.04 25.56
C ILE A 81 2.91 -6.74 26.28
N ASP A 82 2.69 -7.16 27.52
CA ASP A 82 3.66 -7.98 28.26
C ASP A 82 3.36 -9.46 28.02
N MET A 83 4.08 -10.09 27.09
CA MET A 83 3.89 -11.51 26.76
C MET A 83 4.60 -12.41 27.76
N LYS A 84 3.89 -13.40 28.31
CA LYS A 84 4.43 -14.34 29.31
C LYS A 84 5.08 -15.53 28.63
N ARG A 85 6.23 -15.95 29.13
CA ARG A 85 6.92 -17.16 28.69
C ARG A 85 6.04 -18.40 28.90
N THR A 86 6.04 -19.30 27.91
CA THR A 86 5.32 -20.58 27.96
C THR A 86 6.32 -21.74 27.92
N GLY A 87 6.09 -22.73 28.80
CA GLY A 87 6.95 -23.91 28.96
C GLY A 87 8.10 -23.74 29.96
N GLY A 88 8.41 -24.83 30.67
CA GLY A 88 9.49 -24.89 31.66
C GLY A 88 10.87 -25.05 31.02
N GLY A 89 11.48 -23.95 30.59
CA GLY A 89 12.86 -23.89 30.10
C GLY A 89 13.81 -23.17 31.07
N PRO A 90 15.14 -23.33 30.94
CA PRO A 90 16.09 -22.62 31.79
C PRO A 90 15.99 -21.11 31.59
N SER A 91 16.14 -20.33 32.66
CA SER A 91 16.21 -18.85 32.63
C SER A 91 17.49 -18.31 31.99
N VAL A 92 18.48 -19.17 31.76
CA VAL A 92 19.73 -18.86 31.07
C VAL A 92 20.02 -19.93 30.04
N LEU A 93 20.14 -19.54 28.77
CA LEU A 93 20.64 -20.39 27.71
C LEU A 93 22.16 -20.22 27.58
N ASN A 94 22.87 -21.34 27.65
CA ASN A 94 24.28 -21.42 27.25
C ASN A 94 24.29 -22.09 25.87
N LEU A 95 24.48 -21.27 24.83
CA LEU A 95 24.48 -21.70 23.43
C LEU A 95 25.92 -21.84 22.95
N ARG A 96 26.25 -22.97 22.30
CA ARG A 96 27.48 -23.15 21.54
C ARG A 96 27.26 -22.70 20.09
N HIS A 97 28.33 -22.44 19.35
CA HIS A 97 28.25 -22.10 17.93
C HIS A 97 27.38 -23.13 17.17
N GLY A 98 26.33 -22.64 16.49
CA GLY A 98 25.36 -23.46 15.76
C GLY A 98 24.16 -23.96 16.57
N ASP A 99 24.13 -23.79 17.91
CA ASP A 99 22.95 -24.10 18.71
C ASP A 99 21.80 -23.14 18.37
N ILE A 100 20.59 -23.69 18.23
CA ILE A 100 19.34 -22.95 18.04
C ILE A 100 18.38 -23.34 19.18
N ARG A 101 17.78 -22.35 19.82
CA ARG A 101 16.74 -22.54 20.84
C ARG A 101 15.54 -21.66 20.54
N THR A 102 14.34 -22.25 20.66
CA THR A 102 13.07 -21.54 20.60
C THR A 102 12.56 -21.28 22.01
N ILE A 103 12.06 -20.06 22.24
CA ILE A 103 11.34 -19.69 23.45
C ILE A 103 9.99 -19.14 23.00
N THR A 104 8.91 -19.69 23.55
CA THR A 104 7.55 -19.35 23.13
C THR A 104 6.92 -18.44 24.17
N TYR A 105 6.36 -17.31 23.76
CA TYR A 105 5.63 -16.38 24.63
C TYR A 105 4.18 -16.27 24.18
N THR A 106 3.27 -16.03 25.11
CA THR A 106 1.85 -15.81 24.82
C THR A 106 1.29 -14.59 25.55
N ALA A 107 0.30 -13.96 24.93
CA ALA A 107 -0.54 -12.92 25.50
C ALA A 107 -1.90 -12.90 24.80
N ASP A 108 -2.88 -12.27 25.45
CA ASP A 108 -4.14 -11.90 24.81
C ASP A 108 -3.95 -10.63 23.96
N TRP A 109 -4.75 -10.52 22.90
CA TRP A 109 -4.79 -9.32 22.07
C TRP A 109 -5.53 -8.18 22.78
N PRO A 110 -5.00 -6.95 22.80
CA PRO A 110 -5.70 -5.78 23.36
C PRO A 110 -7.11 -5.59 22.78
N ASP A 111 -8.03 -5.08 23.59
CA ASP A 111 -9.43 -4.86 23.20
C ASP A 111 -9.56 -3.95 21.97
N GLY A 112 -10.57 -4.19 21.14
CA GLY A 112 -10.80 -3.47 19.87
C GLY A 112 -9.76 -3.68 18.75
N MET A 113 -8.59 -4.26 19.04
CA MET A 113 -7.52 -4.47 18.05
C MET A 113 -7.93 -5.48 16.97
N ARG A 114 -7.81 -5.07 15.71
CA ARG A 114 -8.15 -5.83 14.49
C ARG A 114 -7.31 -5.34 13.31
N GLY A 115 -7.44 -5.97 12.15
CA GLY A 115 -6.80 -5.46 10.93
C GLY A 115 -5.31 -5.77 10.85
N GLN A 116 -4.56 -4.95 10.11
CA GLN A 116 -3.09 -5.08 10.03
C GLN A 116 -2.45 -4.53 11.32
N VAL A 117 -1.70 -5.39 12.01
CA VAL A 117 -0.97 -5.06 13.25
C VAL A 117 0.52 -5.33 13.06
N ARG A 118 1.33 -4.33 13.35
CA ARG A 118 2.78 -4.42 13.46
C ARG A 118 3.17 -4.69 14.92
N LEU A 119 4.06 -5.65 15.13
CA LEU A 119 4.62 -6.03 16.42
C LEU A 119 6.11 -5.69 16.44
N ASP A 120 6.50 -4.80 17.34
CA ASP A 120 7.89 -4.44 17.62
C ASP A 120 8.29 -4.99 19.00
N VAL A 121 9.32 -5.83 19.04
CA VAL A 121 9.81 -6.42 20.30
C VAL A 121 10.77 -5.44 20.98
N ALA A 122 10.47 -5.01 22.20
CA ALA A 122 11.32 -4.06 22.91
C ALA A 122 12.52 -4.77 23.57
N GLY A 123 13.69 -4.12 23.53
CA GLY A 123 14.91 -4.61 24.19
C GLY A 123 15.60 -5.81 23.53
N ILE A 124 15.12 -6.27 22.37
CA ILE A 124 15.76 -7.32 21.57
C ILE A 124 15.92 -6.82 20.14
N ASP A 125 17.10 -7.02 19.55
CA ASP A 125 17.36 -6.78 18.13
C ASP A 125 16.68 -7.89 17.29
N ALA A 126 15.41 -7.66 16.95
CA ALA A 126 14.56 -8.57 16.20
C ALA A 126 13.78 -7.81 15.13
N ALA A 127 13.60 -8.42 13.96
CA ALA A 127 12.82 -7.84 12.88
C ALA A 127 11.34 -7.68 13.29
N PRO A 128 10.71 -6.52 13.00
CA PRO A 128 9.29 -6.30 13.26
C PRO A 128 8.41 -7.33 12.51
N VAL A 129 7.36 -7.81 13.17
CA VAL A 129 6.44 -8.81 12.61
C VAL A 129 5.13 -8.12 12.23
N VAL A 130 4.55 -8.44 11.07
CA VAL A 130 3.26 -7.91 10.63
C VAL A 130 2.26 -9.04 10.45
N VAL A 131 1.08 -8.89 11.07
CA VAL A 131 -0.01 -9.89 11.08
C VAL A 131 -1.34 -9.24 10.71
N THR A 132 -2.34 -10.04 10.34
CA THR A 132 -3.72 -9.57 10.14
C THR A 132 -4.63 -10.25 11.16
N LEU A 133 -5.34 -9.48 11.96
CA LEU A 133 -6.22 -9.98 13.01
C LEU A 133 -7.67 -10.02 12.56
N ASN A 134 -8.28 -11.20 12.69
CA ASN A 134 -9.70 -11.46 12.45
C ASN A 134 -10.35 -11.80 13.81
N ARG A 135 -11.20 -10.91 14.33
CA ARG A 135 -11.82 -11.01 15.67
C ARG A 135 -13.32 -10.78 15.54
N ALA A 136 -14.14 -11.70 16.05
CA ALA A 136 -15.60 -11.53 16.15
C ALA A 136 -15.99 -10.64 17.37
N PRO A 137 -17.21 -10.05 17.42
CA PRO A 137 -17.58 -9.10 18.45
C PRO A 137 -18.01 -9.82 19.73
N LEU A 138 -17.66 -9.25 20.89
CA LEU A 138 -18.21 -9.70 22.16
C LEU A 138 -19.64 -9.15 22.36
N PRO A 139 -20.59 -9.94 22.91
CA PRO A 139 -21.93 -9.45 23.20
C PRO A 139 -21.90 -8.29 24.19
N GLY A 140 -22.25 -7.08 23.72
CA GLY A 140 -22.27 -5.86 24.52
C GLY A 140 -21.12 -4.87 24.25
N GLU A 141 -20.21 -5.16 23.32
CA GLU A 141 -19.15 -4.23 22.93
C GLU A 141 -19.75 -3.01 22.18
N VAL A 142 -19.92 -1.90 22.91
CA VAL A 142 -20.32 -0.60 22.34
C VAL A 142 -19.12 -0.05 21.55
N PRO A 143 -19.30 0.41 20.29
CA PRO A 143 -18.19 0.98 19.53
C PRO A 143 -17.55 2.12 20.29
N ALA A 144 -16.22 2.08 20.43
CA ALA A 144 -15.45 3.13 21.09
C ALA A 144 -15.85 4.51 20.55
N ALA A 145 -16.39 5.35 21.44
CA ALA A 145 -16.81 6.69 21.07
C ALA A 145 -15.63 7.44 20.43
N PRO A 146 -15.85 8.22 19.35
CA PRO A 146 -14.78 8.99 18.75
C PRO A 146 -14.15 9.89 19.81
N ALA A 147 -12.82 9.97 19.83
CA ALA A 147 -12.10 10.84 20.75
C ALA A 147 -12.58 12.28 20.56
N VAL A 148 -13.36 12.77 21.53
CA VAL A 148 -13.96 14.11 21.47
C VAL A 148 -12.83 15.12 21.55
N ALA A 149 -12.76 16.04 20.58
CA ALA A 149 -11.80 17.13 20.60
C ALA A 149 -11.93 17.94 21.89
N ALA A 150 -10.81 18.30 22.51
CA ALA A 150 -10.79 18.87 23.84
C ALA A 150 -11.56 20.21 23.92
N VAL A 151 -12.45 20.31 24.92
CA VAL A 151 -13.04 21.56 25.38
C VAL A 151 -12.69 21.72 26.86
N ALA A 152 -12.21 22.91 27.23
CA ALA A 152 -11.68 23.25 28.56
C ALA A 152 -12.81 23.76 29.51
N PRO A 153 -12.59 23.94 30.82
CA PRO A 153 -13.37 23.20 31.83
C PRO A 153 -14.33 24.05 32.68
N GLY A 154 -15.26 23.38 33.39
CA GLY A 154 -16.12 24.01 34.40
C GLY A 154 -16.78 23.05 35.40
N ALA A 155 -16.54 23.30 36.70
CA ALA A 155 -17.38 23.02 37.88
C ALA A 155 -17.87 21.57 38.23
N ALA A 156 -17.06 20.87 39.04
CA ALA A 156 -17.35 20.37 40.41
C ALA A 156 -18.61 19.52 40.79
N SER A 157 -18.34 18.52 41.65
CA SER A 157 -19.22 17.92 42.70
C SER A 157 -20.39 16.99 42.26
N THR A 158 -20.77 15.90 42.95
CA THR A 158 -20.28 15.27 44.21
C THR A 158 -20.61 13.77 44.27
N GLU A 159 -20.00 13.10 45.25
CA GLU A 159 -20.15 11.70 45.74
C GLU A 159 -21.53 11.02 45.65
N HIS A 160 -21.54 9.69 45.46
CA HIS A 160 -22.08 8.77 46.46
C HIS A 160 -21.48 7.34 46.33
N LYS A 161 -21.90 6.42 47.20
CA LYS A 161 -21.05 5.42 47.87
C LYS A 161 -21.81 4.09 48.11
N ASP A 162 -21.08 3.02 48.42
CA ASP A 162 -21.56 1.75 49.02
C ASP A 162 -22.42 0.83 48.11
N LEU A 163 -22.55 -0.49 48.33
CA LEU A 163 -21.65 -1.57 48.80
C LEU A 163 -22.36 -2.94 48.55
N ALA A 164 -21.75 -4.07 48.97
CA ALA A 164 -22.33 -5.44 49.05
C ALA A 164 -22.45 -6.25 47.73
N ALA A 165 -22.32 -7.59 47.72
CA ALA A 165 -21.71 -8.55 48.66
C ALA A 165 -21.39 -9.87 47.92
N ALA A 166 -20.54 -10.71 48.53
CA ALA A 166 -20.12 -12.04 48.02
C ALA A 166 -21.02 -13.17 48.58
N PRO A 167 -20.64 -14.47 48.61
CA PRO A 167 -19.66 -15.24 47.80
C PRO A 167 -20.23 -16.55 47.19
N GLY A 168 -19.43 -17.28 46.41
CA GLY A 168 -19.81 -18.62 45.90
C GLY A 168 -18.62 -19.46 45.41
N THR A 169 -17.99 -20.21 46.31
CA THR A 169 -17.05 -21.33 46.01
C THR A 169 -17.84 -22.52 45.40
N SER A 170 -17.29 -23.50 44.67
CA SER A 170 -15.92 -24.04 44.59
C SER A 170 -15.69 -24.89 43.33
N GLN A 171 -14.44 -24.89 42.84
CA GLN A 171 -13.65 -26.02 42.30
C GLN A 171 -14.33 -27.27 41.69
N HIS A 172 -13.89 -27.67 40.49
CA HIS A 172 -13.44 -29.05 40.26
C HIS A 172 -12.33 -29.13 39.20
N GLU A 173 -11.35 -30.00 39.43
CA GLU A 173 -10.19 -30.24 38.54
C GLU A 173 -10.53 -31.14 37.34
N GLY A 174 -9.72 -31.05 36.27
CA GLY A 174 -9.80 -31.93 35.10
C GLY A 174 -8.75 -31.59 34.04
N ALA A 175 -7.54 -32.12 34.19
CA ALA A 175 -6.37 -31.70 33.41
C ALA A 175 -6.11 -32.57 32.15
N THR A 176 -6.13 -31.91 30.97
CA THR A 176 -5.20 -32.03 29.79
C THR A 176 -4.77 -33.43 29.22
N PRO A 177 -4.17 -33.50 27.99
CA PRO A 177 -3.86 -32.44 27.03
C PRO A 177 -4.44 -32.63 25.61
N ALA A 178 -4.49 -31.52 24.87
CA ALA A 178 -4.75 -31.51 23.43
C ALA A 178 -3.57 -32.10 22.63
N ALA A 179 -3.88 -32.77 21.51
CA ALA A 179 -2.88 -33.35 20.62
C ALA A 179 -2.10 -32.28 19.83
N THR A 180 -0.78 -32.26 19.99
CA THR A 180 0.14 -31.39 19.28
C THR A 180 0.46 -31.92 17.88
N VAL A 181 0.28 -31.11 16.84
CA VAL A 181 0.86 -31.31 15.49
C VAL A 181 1.46 -29.96 15.05
N PRO A 182 2.68 -29.93 14.46
CA PRO A 182 3.60 -28.82 14.70
C PRO A 182 3.51 -27.68 13.68
N VAL A 183 4.02 -26.50 14.07
CA VAL A 183 4.32 -25.40 13.15
C VAL A 183 5.78 -24.97 13.32
N THR A 184 6.59 -25.31 12.32
CA THR A 184 7.84 -24.60 12.02
C THR A 184 7.68 -24.01 10.61
N PRO A 185 8.18 -22.79 10.37
CA PRO A 185 9.24 -22.75 9.38
C PRO A 185 10.46 -21.97 9.87
N ILE A 186 11.63 -22.60 9.70
CA ILE A 186 12.91 -21.91 9.62
C ILE A 186 12.93 -21.21 8.25
N VAL A 187 13.35 -19.95 8.20
CA VAL A 187 13.58 -19.25 6.92
C VAL A 187 15.09 -19.07 6.73
N THR A 188 15.69 -19.99 5.97
CA THR A 188 16.98 -19.78 5.33
C THR A 188 16.74 -19.06 4.02
N ALA A 189 17.44 -17.97 3.79
CA ALA A 189 17.27 -17.17 2.57
C ALA A 189 18.14 -17.73 1.40
N ALA A 190 17.74 -17.49 0.13
CA ALA A 190 17.90 -18.28 -1.12
C ALA A 190 18.21 -17.57 -2.49
N ASN A 191 18.46 -16.25 -2.59
CA ASN A 191 18.66 -15.35 -3.79
C ASN A 191 17.95 -15.63 -5.13
N GLY A 192 17.40 -14.57 -5.75
CA GLY A 192 17.35 -14.51 -7.23
C GLY A 192 16.16 -13.82 -7.89
N GLY A 193 15.76 -12.63 -7.43
CA GLY A 193 14.74 -11.85 -8.13
C GLY A 193 14.45 -10.51 -7.48
N THR A 194 14.21 -9.47 -8.28
CA THR A 194 13.53 -8.27 -7.81
C THR A 194 12.20 -8.70 -7.18
N PRO A 195 11.84 -8.25 -5.96
CA PRO A 195 10.59 -8.66 -5.33
C PRO A 195 9.41 -8.46 -6.27
N GLY A 196 8.67 -9.53 -6.51
CA GLY A 196 7.45 -9.46 -7.30
C GLY A 196 6.47 -8.47 -6.67
N PRO A 197 5.78 -7.65 -7.46
CA PRO A 197 4.80 -6.70 -6.96
C PRO A 197 3.73 -7.41 -6.14
N SER A 198 3.37 -6.81 -5.01
CA SER A 198 2.19 -7.24 -4.26
C SER A 198 0.94 -7.17 -5.16
N PRO A 199 0.13 -8.25 -5.24
CA PRO A 199 -1.17 -8.21 -5.89
C PRO A 199 -2.01 -7.05 -5.38
N ALA A 200 -2.91 -6.50 -6.21
CA ALA A 200 -3.67 -5.31 -5.85
C ALA A 200 -4.42 -5.44 -4.50
N ASP A 201 -4.80 -6.66 -4.10
CA ASP A 201 -5.48 -6.90 -2.83
C ASP A 201 -4.64 -6.56 -1.60
N LEU A 202 -3.31 -6.75 -1.67
CA LEU A 202 -2.38 -6.33 -0.62
C LEU A 202 -2.12 -4.82 -0.63
N ARG A 203 -2.34 -4.13 -1.77
CA ARG A 203 -2.25 -2.66 -1.86
C ARG A 203 -3.50 -2.00 -1.28
N ASP A 204 -4.66 -2.61 -1.46
CA ASP A 204 -5.96 -2.11 -1.02
C ASP A 204 -6.32 -2.51 0.42
N GLY A 205 -5.61 -3.50 0.98
CA GLY A 205 -5.83 -4.02 2.34
C GLY A 205 -5.34 -3.12 3.47
N GLN A 206 -4.52 -2.10 3.19
CA GLN A 206 -4.13 -1.08 4.17
C GLN A 206 -5.26 -0.06 4.37
N ARG A 207 -5.45 0.39 5.61
CA ARG A 207 -6.50 1.34 5.99
C ARG A 207 -6.28 2.68 5.31
N LEU A 208 -5.03 3.12 5.18
CA LEU A 208 -4.62 4.22 4.29
C LEU A 208 -3.85 3.64 3.10
N SER A 209 -4.34 3.87 1.89
CA SER A 209 -3.74 3.36 0.64
C SER A 209 -3.90 4.37 -0.51
N PHE A 210 -3.23 4.14 -1.64
CA PHE A 210 -3.36 5.01 -2.81
C PHE A 210 -4.76 4.88 -3.44
N ASN A 211 -5.37 6.00 -3.83
CA ASN A 211 -6.64 6.01 -4.57
C ASN A 211 -6.41 6.04 -6.09
N GLU A 212 -5.47 6.86 -6.53
CA GLU A 212 -4.98 7.01 -7.91
C GLU A 212 -3.44 7.22 -7.89
N PRO A 213 -2.76 7.25 -9.05
CA PRO A 213 -1.31 7.47 -9.10
C PRO A 213 -0.90 8.77 -8.41
N MET A 214 0.14 8.72 -7.58
CA MET A 214 0.78 9.89 -6.98
C MET A 214 2.10 10.16 -7.68
N TYR A 215 2.27 11.35 -8.25
CA TYR A 215 3.38 11.68 -9.15
C TYR A 215 3.70 13.17 -9.19
N LEU A 216 4.87 13.48 -9.75
CA LEU A 216 5.29 14.79 -10.22
C LEU A 216 5.95 14.62 -11.60
N MET A 217 5.49 15.35 -12.61
CA MET A 217 6.02 15.33 -13.97
C MET A 217 6.22 16.74 -14.54
N PHE A 218 7.20 16.90 -15.42
CA PHE A 218 7.59 18.15 -16.07
C PHE A 218 7.48 18.01 -17.59
N GLY A 219 7.01 19.06 -18.27
CA GLY A 219 6.92 19.17 -19.73
C GLY A 219 7.36 20.54 -20.21
N ALA A 220 7.44 20.71 -21.54
CA ALA A 220 7.92 21.94 -22.18
C ALA A 220 7.10 22.36 -23.42
N HIS A 221 6.00 21.67 -23.76
CA HIS A 221 5.20 22.02 -24.92
C HIS A 221 4.36 23.28 -24.65
N ASN A 222 4.54 24.31 -25.47
CA ASN A 222 3.99 25.66 -25.30
C ASN A 222 4.37 26.31 -23.96
N GLY A 223 5.59 26.04 -23.48
CA GLY A 223 6.12 26.57 -22.24
C GLY A 223 6.51 25.47 -21.25
N ALA A 224 7.53 25.74 -20.44
CA ALA A 224 7.88 24.90 -19.31
C ALA A 224 6.69 24.80 -18.34
N ASN A 225 6.28 23.58 -17.99
CA ASN A 225 5.15 23.35 -17.09
C ASN A 225 5.32 22.06 -16.29
N ALA A 226 4.61 21.93 -15.17
CA ALA A 226 4.58 20.70 -14.38
C ALA A 226 3.15 20.28 -14.03
N LYS A 227 2.95 18.97 -13.84
CA LYS A 227 1.71 18.37 -13.31
C LYS A 227 2.09 17.46 -12.15
N PHE A 228 1.49 17.65 -10.99
CA PHE A 228 1.62 16.71 -9.87
C PHE A 228 0.27 16.27 -9.36
N GLN A 229 0.20 15.08 -8.76
CA GLN A 229 -1.00 14.53 -8.15
C GLN A 229 -0.69 13.89 -6.79
N ILE A 230 -1.53 14.19 -5.81
CA ILE A 230 -1.60 13.56 -4.48
C ILE A 230 -2.94 12.83 -4.42
N SER A 231 -2.96 11.55 -4.01
CA SER A 231 -4.16 10.74 -4.08
C SER A 231 -4.15 9.57 -3.10
N PHE A 232 -5.02 9.62 -2.09
CA PHE A 232 -5.16 8.57 -1.09
C PHE A 232 -6.63 8.23 -0.84
N LYS A 233 -6.86 7.01 -0.33
CA LYS A 233 -8.14 6.54 0.21
C LYS A 233 -7.92 6.00 1.62
N TYR A 234 -8.90 6.24 2.47
CA TYR A 234 -8.93 5.85 3.86
C TYR A 234 -10.19 5.03 4.15
N ARG A 235 -10.00 3.77 4.56
CA ARG A 235 -11.08 2.88 5.00
C ARG A 235 -11.58 3.34 6.37
N ILE A 236 -12.78 3.93 6.39
CA ILE A 236 -13.30 4.61 7.58
C ILE A 236 -13.53 3.59 8.71
N PHE A 237 -14.22 2.50 8.40
CA PHE A 237 -14.47 1.41 9.34
C PHE A 237 -13.74 0.15 8.90
N GLU A 238 -12.91 -0.38 9.78
CA GLU A 238 -12.31 -1.69 9.60
C GLU A 238 -13.30 -2.76 10.08
N GLY A 239 -13.74 -3.61 9.14
CA GLY A 239 -14.59 -4.76 9.43
C GLY A 239 -13.78 -5.90 10.04
N GLU A 240 -14.41 -6.65 10.94
CA GLU A 240 -13.84 -7.81 11.64
C GLU A 240 -13.34 -8.90 10.69
N ASN A 241 -14.16 -9.21 9.68
CA ASN A 241 -13.82 -10.11 8.60
C ASN A 241 -13.27 -9.29 7.41
N PRO A 242 -12.02 -9.49 6.98
CA PRO A 242 -11.43 -8.80 5.82
C PRO A 242 -12.24 -9.00 4.52
N SER A 243 -12.96 -10.12 4.39
CA SER A 243 -13.83 -10.44 3.25
C SER A 243 -15.29 -9.98 3.44
N SER A 244 -15.59 -9.18 4.47
CA SER A 244 -16.91 -8.59 4.66
C SER A 244 -17.30 -7.72 3.48
N LYS A 245 -18.56 -7.83 3.02
CA LYS A 245 -19.13 -6.99 1.95
C LYS A 245 -20.09 -5.91 2.48
N ARG A 246 -20.21 -5.75 3.81
CA ARG A 246 -21.08 -4.74 4.44
C ARG A 246 -20.66 -3.33 4.00
N VAL A 247 -21.63 -2.42 3.90
CA VAL A 247 -21.41 -1.06 3.39
C VAL A 247 -20.44 -0.27 4.27
N LEU A 248 -20.63 -0.28 5.59
CA LEU A 248 -19.76 0.44 6.54
C LEU A 248 -18.33 -0.09 6.49
N ASP A 249 -18.15 -1.41 6.60
CA ASP A 249 -16.85 -2.10 6.55
C ASP A 249 -16.06 -1.81 5.27
N ASN A 250 -16.69 -1.29 4.21
CA ASN A 250 -16.09 -0.98 2.92
C ASN A 250 -16.35 0.47 2.49
N LEU A 251 -16.61 1.36 3.45
CA LEU A 251 -16.77 2.79 3.23
C LEU A 251 -15.39 3.47 3.26
N TYR A 252 -15.04 4.13 2.17
CA TYR A 252 -13.80 4.87 2.01
C TYR A 252 -14.07 6.35 1.83
N PHE A 253 -13.39 7.18 2.62
CA PHE A 253 -13.13 8.57 2.25
C PHE A 253 -11.88 8.58 1.36
N ALA A 254 -11.91 9.25 0.23
CA ALA A 254 -10.73 9.43 -0.60
C ALA A 254 -10.57 10.87 -1.05
N TYR A 255 -9.33 11.27 -1.22
CA TYR A 255 -8.95 12.61 -1.63
C TYR A 255 -7.93 12.51 -2.75
N THR A 256 -8.27 13.04 -3.91
CA THR A 256 -7.33 13.29 -5.01
C THR A 256 -7.21 14.79 -5.21
N GLN A 257 -5.99 15.29 -5.32
CA GLN A 257 -5.69 16.66 -5.73
C GLN A 257 -4.61 16.62 -6.81
N PHE A 258 -4.79 17.39 -7.88
CA PHE A 258 -3.71 17.65 -8.83
C PHE A 258 -3.59 19.15 -9.11
N SER A 259 -2.39 19.58 -9.47
CA SER A 259 -2.11 20.96 -9.87
C SER A 259 -1.39 20.98 -11.21
N LEU A 260 -1.75 21.94 -12.06
CA LEU A 260 -0.99 22.37 -13.21
C LEU A 260 -0.18 23.61 -12.81
N TRP A 261 1.14 23.50 -12.92
CA TRP A 261 2.09 24.56 -12.57
C TRP A 261 2.67 25.14 -13.84
N ASP A 262 2.50 26.44 -14.05
CA ASP A 262 3.22 27.15 -15.11
C ASP A 262 4.62 27.51 -14.60
N LEU A 263 5.65 27.00 -15.28
CA LEU A 263 7.06 27.28 -14.97
C LEU A 263 7.67 28.30 -15.95
N ASN A 264 6.91 28.72 -16.94
CA ASN A 264 7.29 29.62 -18.02
C ASN A 264 6.86 31.07 -17.73
N ASP A 265 5.72 31.25 -17.08
CA ASP A 265 5.13 32.55 -16.77
C ASP A 265 5.80 33.25 -15.56
N GLU A 266 5.58 34.56 -15.45
CA GLU A 266 6.20 35.41 -14.42
C GLU A 266 5.82 34.95 -13.00
N SER A 267 6.80 34.86 -12.11
CA SER A 267 6.65 34.29 -10.76
C SER A 267 6.22 32.81 -10.69
N ARG A 268 6.10 32.11 -11.83
CA ARG A 268 5.79 30.67 -11.95
C ARG A 268 4.53 30.25 -11.18
N PRO A 269 3.34 30.75 -11.55
CA PRO A 269 2.10 30.54 -10.80
C PRO A 269 1.50 29.14 -11.04
N PHE A 270 0.68 28.68 -10.10
CA PHE A 270 -0.21 27.55 -10.37
C PHE A 270 -1.33 27.98 -11.33
N ARG A 271 -1.34 27.37 -12.52
CA ARG A 271 -2.34 27.61 -13.57
C ARG A 271 -3.73 27.14 -13.12
N ASP A 272 -3.81 25.96 -12.51
CA ASP A 272 -5.01 25.49 -11.81
C ASP A 272 -4.66 24.43 -10.77
N THR A 273 -5.51 24.28 -9.74
CA THR A 273 -5.45 23.17 -8.78
C THR A 273 -6.84 22.61 -8.62
N ASN A 274 -7.03 21.31 -8.81
CA ASN A 274 -8.34 20.68 -8.67
C ASN A 274 -8.36 19.76 -7.45
N TYR A 275 -9.33 20.02 -6.58
CA TYR A 275 -9.59 19.35 -5.31
C TYR A 275 -10.73 18.35 -5.53
N ARG A 276 -10.47 17.05 -5.36
CA ARG A 276 -11.44 15.98 -5.63
C ARG A 276 -11.64 15.04 -4.43
N PRO A 277 -12.31 15.48 -3.36
CA PRO A 277 -12.77 14.61 -2.29
C PRO A 277 -13.93 13.73 -2.74
N SER A 278 -13.97 12.50 -2.22
CA SER A 278 -15.03 11.53 -2.51
C SER A 278 -15.32 10.65 -1.29
N LEU A 279 -16.55 10.15 -1.22
CA LEU A 279 -17.01 9.20 -0.21
C LEU A 279 -17.71 8.06 -0.96
N TYR A 280 -17.15 6.86 -0.91
CA TYR A 280 -17.60 5.74 -1.72
C TYR A 280 -17.54 4.40 -1.00
N TYR A 281 -18.41 3.49 -1.42
CA TYR A 281 -18.28 2.06 -1.14
C TYR A 281 -17.28 1.44 -2.12
N TYR A 282 -16.37 0.62 -1.63
CA TYR A 282 -15.38 -0.07 -2.48
C TYR A 282 -15.12 -1.51 -2.04
N LEU A 283 -15.39 -2.45 -2.95
CA LEU A 283 -14.92 -3.82 -2.86
C LEU A 283 -13.66 -3.99 -3.71
N SER A 284 -12.55 -4.36 -3.07
CA SER A 284 -11.32 -4.75 -3.77
C SER A 284 -11.57 -5.98 -4.65
N ASP A 285 -12.30 -6.99 -4.16
CA ASP A 285 -12.75 -8.14 -4.96
C ASP A 285 -14.21 -8.48 -4.64
N THR A 286 -15.01 -8.60 -5.71
CA THR A 286 -16.38 -9.10 -5.65
C THR A 286 -16.45 -10.63 -5.55
N GLY A 287 -15.36 -11.33 -5.87
CA GLY A 287 -15.26 -12.79 -5.99
C GLY A 287 -15.70 -13.31 -7.37
N VAL A 288 -16.11 -12.43 -8.29
CA VAL A 288 -16.48 -12.79 -9.66
C VAL A 288 -15.21 -13.01 -10.49
N LYS A 289 -14.97 -14.27 -10.87
CA LYS A 289 -13.86 -14.69 -11.74
C LYS A 289 -14.27 -15.83 -12.65
N ASN A 290 -13.61 -15.95 -13.80
CA ASN A 290 -13.78 -17.05 -14.76
C ASN A 290 -12.44 -17.31 -15.48
N ARG A 291 -12.43 -18.02 -16.61
CA ARG A 291 -11.20 -18.32 -17.37
C ARG A 291 -10.51 -17.09 -17.98
N VAL A 292 -11.20 -15.96 -18.07
CA VAL A 292 -10.76 -14.73 -18.77
C VAL A 292 -10.66 -13.56 -17.80
N ILE A 293 -11.67 -13.38 -16.93
CA ILE A 293 -11.68 -12.39 -15.85
C ILE A 293 -11.03 -12.99 -14.61
N SER A 294 -9.88 -12.47 -14.19
CA SER A 294 -9.18 -12.93 -12.99
C SER A 294 -9.65 -12.25 -11.71
N ARG A 295 -10.19 -11.03 -11.81
CA ARG A 295 -10.77 -10.25 -10.70
C ARG A 295 -11.76 -9.20 -11.19
N LEU A 296 -12.74 -8.90 -10.36
CA LEU A 296 -13.65 -7.76 -10.51
C LEU A 296 -13.72 -6.98 -9.20
N SER A 297 -13.22 -5.74 -9.19
CA SER A 297 -13.43 -4.75 -8.13
C SER A 297 -14.63 -3.86 -8.45
N LEU A 298 -15.21 -3.22 -7.44
CA LEU A 298 -16.35 -2.32 -7.60
C LEU A 298 -16.23 -1.10 -6.68
N ALA A 299 -16.23 0.11 -7.23
CA ALA A 299 -16.40 1.36 -6.48
C ALA A 299 -17.69 2.07 -6.88
N THR A 300 -18.43 2.64 -5.92
CA THR A 300 -19.58 3.52 -6.20
C THR A 300 -19.82 4.48 -5.05
N GLY A 301 -20.18 5.73 -5.35
CA GLY A 301 -20.39 6.75 -4.33
C GLY A 301 -20.48 8.16 -4.91
N PHE A 302 -20.19 9.13 -4.04
CA PHE A 302 -20.21 10.56 -4.33
C PHE A 302 -18.79 11.10 -4.49
N GLU A 303 -18.60 11.99 -5.47
CA GLU A 303 -17.35 12.69 -5.72
C GLU A 303 -17.65 14.15 -6.03
N HIS A 304 -17.05 15.06 -5.25
CA HIS A 304 -17.01 16.49 -5.53
C HIS A 304 -15.66 16.81 -6.20
N GLU A 305 -15.67 17.65 -7.23
CA GLU A 305 -14.47 18.16 -7.88
C GLU A 305 -14.62 19.68 -8.01
N SER A 306 -13.69 20.47 -7.48
CA SER A 306 -13.67 21.94 -7.64
C SER A 306 -12.26 22.47 -7.82
N ASN A 307 -12.12 23.72 -8.28
CA ASN A 307 -10.80 24.36 -8.43
C ASN A 307 -10.42 25.34 -7.31
N GLY A 308 -11.28 25.52 -6.30
CA GLY A 308 -11.03 26.42 -5.18
C GLY A 308 -10.93 27.92 -5.54
N ARG A 309 -11.28 28.31 -6.77
CA ARG A 309 -11.33 29.71 -7.21
C ARG A 309 -12.72 30.32 -6.99
N ASP A 310 -12.79 31.64 -7.01
CA ASP A 310 -14.01 32.44 -6.92
C ASP A 310 -14.36 33.12 -8.26
N GLY A 311 -15.50 33.82 -8.28
CA GLY A 311 -15.99 34.57 -9.43
C GLY A 311 -16.07 33.76 -10.73
N ASP A 312 -15.79 34.42 -11.86
CA ASP A 312 -15.86 33.83 -13.20
C ASP A 312 -14.85 32.69 -13.45
N GLN A 313 -13.86 32.54 -12.57
CA GLN A 313 -12.88 31.44 -12.60
C GLN A 313 -13.30 30.25 -11.72
N SER A 314 -14.34 30.37 -10.90
CA SER A 314 -14.84 29.28 -10.07
C SER A 314 -15.40 28.15 -10.92
N ARG A 315 -15.00 26.91 -10.61
CA ARG A 315 -15.51 25.71 -11.27
C ARG A 315 -15.76 24.64 -10.22
N SER A 316 -16.94 24.03 -10.27
CA SER A 316 -17.29 22.90 -9.43
C SER A 316 -18.24 21.93 -10.12
N VAL A 317 -18.11 20.66 -9.74
CA VAL A 317 -19.00 19.60 -10.19
C VAL A 317 -19.13 18.52 -9.12
N ASN A 318 -20.36 18.08 -8.89
CA ASN A 318 -20.71 16.98 -8.01
C ASN A 318 -21.21 15.82 -8.86
N THR A 319 -20.68 14.62 -8.62
CA THR A 319 -21.06 13.41 -9.34
C THR A 319 -21.43 12.28 -8.40
N LEU A 320 -22.41 11.48 -8.84
CA LEU A 320 -22.60 10.11 -8.35
C LEU A 320 -22.02 9.17 -9.41
N PHE A 321 -21.20 8.20 -9.01
CA PHE A 321 -20.48 7.34 -9.94
C PHE A 321 -20.59 5.84 -9.64
N LEU A 322 -20.39 5.04 -10.69
CA LEU A 322 -20.23 3.59 -10.65
C LEU A 322 -18.99 3.22 -11.46
N LYS A 323 -18.04 2.50 -10.85
CA LYS A 323 -16.75 2.11 -11.43
C LYS A 323 -16.43 0.65 -11.11
N PRO A 324 -16.92 -0.32 -11.91
CA PRO A 324 -16.31 -1.64 -11.94
C PRO A 324 -14.86 -1.52 -12.44
N THR A 325 -13.96 -2.35 -11.91
CA THR A 325 -12.60 -2.53 -12.45
C THR A 325 -12.40 -4.00 -12.73
N ILE A 326 -12.25 -4.35 -14.01
CA ILE A 326 -12.14 -5.72 -14.51
C ILE A 326 -10.69 -6.01 -14.83
N TYR A 327 -10.15 -7.09 -14.27
CA TYR A 327 -8.80 -7.58 -14.55
C TYR A 327 -8.88 -8.83 -15.44
N PHE A 328 -8.07 -8.87 -16.50
CA PHE A 328 -8.01 -9.99 -17.44
C PHE A 328 -6.58 -10.53 -17.54
N GLY A 329 -6.40 -11.85 -17.44
CA GLY A 329 -5.08 -12.48 -17.33
C GLY A 329 -4.55 -12.50 -15.89
N ASP A 330 -3.31 -12.98 -15.71
CA ASP A 330 -2.69 -13.12 -14.40
C ASP A 330 -2.22 -11.76 -13.86
N GLN A 331 -2.77 -11.32 -12.72
CA GLN A 331 -2.40 -10.05 -12.06
C GLN A 331 -0.93 -10.00 -11.62
N THR A 332 -0.24 -11.14 -11.54
CA THR A 332 1.20 -11.22 -11.24
C THR A 332 2.09 -11.15 -12.48
N ASP A 333 1.52 -11.39 -13.68
CA ASP A 333 2.19 -11.28 -14.98
C ASP A 333 1.48 -10.21 -15.85
N TRP A 334 1.58 -10.32 -17.18
CA TRP A 334 0.91 -9.44 -18.12
C TRP A 334 -0.61 -9.56 -18.02
N HIS A 335 -1.27 -8.45 -17.70
CA HIS A 335 -2.73 -8.39 -17.58
C HIS A 335 -3.28 -7.07 -18.12
N TRP A 336 -4.57 -7.11 -18.47
CA TRP A 336 -5.35 -5.92 -18.77
C TRP A 336 -6.16 -5.50 -17.54
N ARG A 337 -6.30 -4.19 -17.34
CA ARG A 337 -7.17 -3.55 -16.35
C ARG A 337 -8.10 -2.59 -17.09
N VAL A 338 -9.41 -2.86 -17.07
CA VAL A 338 -10.43 -2.03 -17.73
C VAL A 338 -11.43 -1.53 -16.69
N ALA A 339 -11.57 -0.21 -16.57
CA ALA A 339 -12.47 0.41 -15.61
C ALA A 339 -13.30 1.54 -16.24
N PRO A 340 -14.54 1.27 -16.70
CA PRO A 340 -15.48 2.30 -17.07
C PRO A 340 -16.08 2.94 -15.81
N LYS A 341 -15.64 4.16 -15.46
CA LYS A 341 -16.30 4.99 -14.44
C LYS A 341 -17.44 5.75 -15.11
N VAL A 342 -18.67 5.27 -14.96
CA VAL A 342 -19.89 5.98 -15.41
C VAL A 342 -20.36 6.91 -14.30
N TYR A 343 -20.83 8.11 -14.63
CA TYR A 343 -21.27 9.10 -13.64
C TYR A 343 -22.44 9.96 -14.10
N GLY A 344 -23.28 10.35 -13.13
CA GLY A 344 -24.32 11.36 -13.29
C GLY A 344 -23.95 12.65 -12.57
N TYR A 345 -24.16 13.79 -13.21
CA TYR A 345 -23.96 15.12 -12.62
C TYR A 345 -25.13 15.49 -11.72
N VAL A 346 -24.87 15.68 -10.42
CA VAL A 346 -25.86 16.09 -9.41
C VAL A 346 -25.71 17.54 -8.93
N GLY A 347 -24.63 18.21 -9.35
CA GLY A 347 -24.43 19.66 -9.21
C GLY A 347 -23.35 20.10 -10.19
N LYS A 348 -23.56 21.21 -10.89
CA LYS A 348 -22.65 21.69 -11.96
C LYS A 348 -22.92 23.16 -12.38
N SER A 349 -23.45 23.99 -11.47
CA SER A 349 -23.88 25.37 -11.76
C SER A 349 -22.80 26.20 -12.45
N ASP A 350 -21.56 26.07 -11.99
CA ASP A 350 -20.44 26.92 -12.38
C ASP A 350 -19.85 26.53 -13.75
N ASN A 351 -20.37 25.43 -14.31
CA ASN A 351 -19.97 24.84 -15.58
C ASN A 351 -21.10 23.91 -16.08
N GLU A 352 -22.29 24.48 -16.34
CA GLU A 352 -23.50 23.72 -16.68
C GLU A 352 -23.32 22.82 -17.91
N ASP A 353 -22.42 23.21 -18.80
CA ASP A 353 -22.23 22.61 -20.10
C ASP A 353 -21.06 21.59 -20.14
N ILE A 354 -20.46 21.29 -18.98
CA ILE A 354 -19.34 20.35 -18.78
C ILE A 354 -19.52 18.97 -19.45
N ALA A 355 -20.77 18.48 -19.50
CA ALA A 355 -21.14 17.23 -20.15
C ALA A 355 -20.82 17.23 -21.67
N HIS A 356 -20.85 18.40 -22.34
CA HIS A 356 -20.44 18.53 -23.73
C HIS A 356 -19.00 18.06 -23.95
N TYR A 357 -18.13 18.27 -22.97
CA TYR A 357 -16.69 18.08 -23.05
C TYR A 357 -16.21 16.78 -22.42
N ARG A 358 -16.63 16.49 -21.17
CA ARG A 358 -16.23 15.29 -20.41
C ARG A 358 -17.13 14.08 -20.69
N GLY A 359 -18.41 14.30 -20.95
CA GLY A 359 -19.40 13.23 -21.19
C GLY A 359 -20.01 12.70 -19.90
N TYR A 360 -20.26 11.40 -19.84
CA TYR A 360 -20.83 10.70 -18.68
C TYR A 360 -20.03 9.44 -18.29
N MET A 361 -18.84 9.26 -18.88
CA MET A 361 -18.00 8.10 -18.64
C MET A 361 -16.53 8.43 -18.88
N ASP A 362 -15.69 8.02 -17.92
CA ASP A 362 -14.24 7.91 -18.08
C ASP A 362 -13.90 6.42 -18.26
N LEU A 363 -13.31 6.05 -19.41
CA LEU A 363 -12.87 4.68 -19.67
C LEU A 363 -11.37 4.57 -19.45
N LEU A 364 -10.96 3.99 -18.33
CA LEU A 364 -9.57 3.57 -18.11
C LEU A 364 -9.33 2.21 -18.79
N VAL A 365 -8.30 2.14 -19.63
CA VAL A 365 -7.71 0.88 -20.12
C VAL A 365 -6.22 0.91 -19.79
N ALA A 366 -5.75 -0.10 -19.08
CA ALA A 366 -4.33 -0.30 -18.83
C ALA A 366 -3.90 -1.72 -19.22
N TYR A 367 -2.66 -1.82 -19.66
CA TYR A 367 -1.96 -3.08 -19.94
C TYR A 367 -0.54 -2.98 -19.44
N GLY A 368 -0.11 -4.00 -18.71
CA GLY A 368 1.21 -4.00 -18.12
C GLY A 368 1.47 -5.24 -17.31
N ARG A 369 2.66 -5.25 -16.72
CA ARG A 369 3.05 -6.24 -15.72
C ARG A 369 3.64 -5.53 -14.52
N PRO A 370 3.25 -5.87 -13.28
CA PRO A 370 3.51 -4.94 -12.19
C PRO A 370 4.98 -4.95 -11.68
N ASP A 371 5.86 -5.82 -12.20
CA ASP A 371 7.33 -5.80 -12.03
C ASP A 371 8.09 -5.13 -13.21
N SER A 372 7.36 -4.69 -14.24
CA SER A 372 7.82 -4.19 -15.55
C SER A 372 7.00 -2.95 -15.93
N TRP A 373 6.97 -2.54 -17.21
CA TRP A 373 6.17 -1.40 -17.64
C TRP A 373 4.67 -1.63 -17.52
N GLU A 374 3.94 -0.54 -17.31
CA GLU A 374 2.48 -0.48 -17.47
C GLU A 374 2.12 0.80 -18.24
N PHE A 375 1.34 0.61 -19.31
CA PHE A 375 0.69 1.69 -20.05
C PHE A 375 -0.77 1.76 -19.61
N ALA A 376 -1.23 2.95 -19.25
CA ALA A 376 -2.60 3.23 -18.86
C ALA A 376 -3.14 4.44 -19.63
N ALA A 377 -4.37 4.37 -20.13
CA ALA A 377 -5.03 5.48 -20.81
C ALA A 377 -6.46 5.65 -20.31
N THR A 378 -6.79 6.86 -19.87
CA THR A 378 -8.16 7.30 -19.58
C THR A 378 -8.70 8.02 -20.80
N LEU A 379 -9.78 7.49 -21.37
CA LEU A 379 -10.48 8.03 -22.53
C LEU A 379 -11.78 8.69 -22.08
N ARG A 380 -12.01 9.92 -22.52
CA ARG A 380 -13.27 10.66 -22.30
C ARG A 380 -13.92 11.02 -23.63
N LYS A 381 -15.23 10.86 -23.72
CA LYS A 381 -16.02 11.26 -24.88
C LYS A 381 -17.15 12.20 -24.44
N GLY A 382 -17.00 13.48 -24.73
CA GLY A 382 -18.03 14.49 -24.52
C GLY A 382 -19.32 14.22 -25.31
N THR A 383 -20.46 14.78 -24.91
CA THR A 383 -21.73 14.55 -25.63
C THR A 383 -21.77 15.17 -27.03
N ARG A 384 -20.95 16.19 -27.32
CA ARG A 384 -20.87 16.81 -28.65
C ARG A 384 -19.88 16.10 -29.58
N LYS A 385 -20.10 16.22 -30.89
CA LYS A 385 -19.19 15.67 -31.93
C LYS A 385 -17.82 16.35 -31.81
N GLY A 386 -16.75 15.56 -31.81
CA GLY A 386 -15.36 16.05 -31.75
C GLY A 386 -14.84 16.44 -30.35
N TYR A 387 -15.69 16.46 -29.31
CA TYR A 387 -15.24 16.74 -27.93
C TYR A 387 -14.92 15.45 -27.15
N GLY A 388 -13.91 15.52 -26.30
CA GLY A 388 -13.33 14.40 -25.56
C GLY A 388 -11.84 14.62 -25.25
N SER A 389 -11.21 13.67 -24.59
CA SER A 389 -9.78 13.72 -24.25
C SER A 389 -9.16 12.33 -24.05
N VAL A 390 -7.83 12.32 -24.09
CA VAL A 390 -6.96 11.19 -23.74
C VAL A 390 -5.96 11.68 -22.69
N ASP A 391 -5.95 11.06 -21.51
CA ASP A 391 -4.86 11.16 -20.52
C ASP A 391 -4.20 9.78 -20.47
N ALA A 392 -2.98 9.67 -21.00
CA ALA A 392 -2.23 8.43 -21.13
C ALA A 392 -0.90 8.50 -20.36
N GLN A 393 -0.51 7.39 -19.75
CA GLN A 393 0.57 7.31 -18.78
C GLN A 393 1.35 6.01 -19.03
N LEU A 394 2.67 6.11 -19.12
CA LEU A 394 3.59 4.98 -19.17
C LEU A 394 4.46 5.01 -17.92
N THR A 395 4.51 3.89 -17.19
CA THR A 395 5.31 3.75 -15.97
C THR A 395 6.35 2.64 -16.13
N TYR A 396 7.53 2.80 -15.55
CA TYR A 396 8.56 1.77 -15.47
C TYR A 396 9.19 1.75 -14.07
N PRO A 397 9.31 0.59 -13.39
CA PRO A 397 9.82 0.52 -12.02
C PRO A 397 11.27 1.03 -11.94
N LEU A 398 11.52 2.04 -11.11
CA LEU A 398 12.83 2.67 -11.06
C LEU A 398 13.92 1.68 -10.57
N ALA A 399 13.53 0.73 -9.70
CA ALA A 399 14.34 -0.38 -9.22
C ALA A 399 14.97 -1.26 -10.34
N ARG A 400 14.40 -1.25 -11.56
CA ARG A 400 14.94 -1.96 -12.74
C ARG A 400 16.08 -1.21 -13.42
N LEU A 401 16.14 0.12 -13.25
CA LEU A 401 17.19 0.99 -13.79
C LEU A 401 18.28 1.25 -12.74
N LEU A 402 17.85 1.45 -11.50
CA LEU A 402 18.66 1.86 -10.36
C LEU A 402 18.33 0.96 -9.16
N PRO A 403 19.08 -0.12 -8.93
CA PRO A 403 18.87 -1.01 -7.79
C PRO A 403 18.85 -0.25 -6.45
N GLY A 404 17.94 -0.62 -5.56
CA GLY A 404 17.74 0.06 -4.27
C GLY A 404 16.81 1.29 -4.30
N THR A 405 16.33 1.71 -5.48
CA THR A 405 15.29 2.75 -5.58
C THR A 405 13.88 2.17 -5.48
N ALA A 406 12.93 3.02 -5.09
CA ALA A 406 11.49 2.72 -5.07
C ALA A 406 10.75 3.56 -6.12
N GLY A 407 9.45 3.29 -6.31
CA GLY A 407 8.60 4.03 -7.25
C GLY A 407 8.91 3.75 -8.72
N TYR A 408 8.47 4.67 -9.58
CA TYR A 408 8.43 4.51 -11.03
C TYR A 408 8.95 5.75 -11.74
N LEU A 409 9.74 5.54 -12.80
CA LEU A 409 9.86 6.52 -13.87
C LEU A 409 8.51 6.60 -14.59
N MET A 410 8.02 7.81 -14.87
CA MET A 410 6.70 8.05 -15.46
C MET A 410 6.83 8.99 -16.66
N ALA A 411 6.11 8.68 -17.74
CA ALA A 411 5.84 9.58 -18.85
C ALA A 411 4.32 9.75 -19.00
N GLY A 412 3.85 10.99 -19.13
CA GLY A 412 2.44 11.34 -19.30
C GLY A 412 2.20 12.06 -20.62
N TYR A 413 1.04 11.79 -21.23
CA TYR A 413 0.55 12.42 -22.45
C TYR A 413 -0.91 12.84 -22.25
N PHE A 414 -1.22 14.13 -22.40
CA PHE A 414 -2.59 14.62 -22.43
C PHE A 414 -2.92 15.24 -23.79
N TYR A 415 -4.14 15.04 -24.29
CA TYR A 415 -4.68 15.78 -25.43
C TYR A 415 -6.22 15.87 -25.37
N GLY A 416 -6.77 17.05 -25.67
CA GLY A 416 -8.21 17.27 -25.78
C GLY A 416 -8.76 18.24 -24.73
N TYR A 417 -9.99 18.01 -24.27
CA TYR A 417 -10.69 18.89 -23.34
C TYR A 417 -10.62 18.41 -21.89
N GLY A 418 -10.57 19.35 -20.93
CA GLY A 418 -10.63 19.04 -19.50
C GLY A 418 -9.39 18.33 -18.96
N GLU A 419 -8.21 18.92 -19.15
CA GLU A 419 -7.04 18.56 -18.33
C GLU A 419 -7.21 19.03 -16.88
N SER A 420 -7.82 20.21 -16.70
CA SER A 420 -8.23 20.81 -15.42
C SER A 420 -9.70 21.25 -15.50
N LEU A 421 -10.29 21.62 -14.35
CA LEU A 421 -11.62 22.22 -14.37
C LEU A 421 -11.61 23.64 -14.93
N LEU A 422 -10.60 24.47 -14.67
CA LEU A 422 -10.59 25.86 -15.15
C LEU A 422 -10.76 25.97 -16.67
N ASP A 423 -10.11 25.07 -17.41
CA ASP A 423 -10.09 25.02 -18.88
C ASP A 423 -10.93 23.86 -19.45
N TYR A 424 -11.96 23.39 -18.73
CA TYR A 424 -12.76 22.22 -19.13
C TYR A 424 -13.38 22.32 -20.53
N ASN A 425 -13.74 23.54 -20.96
CA ASN A 425 -14.37 23.86 -22.23
C ASN A 425 -13.37 24.27 -23.32
N GLN A 426 -12.09 24.35 -22.99
CA GLN A 426 -11.00 24.65 -23.93
C GLN A 426 -10.29 23.38 -24.37
N LYS A 427 -9.80 23.37 -25.61
CA LYS A 427 -9.05 22.22 -26.14
C LYS A 427 -7.56 22.43 -25.90
N THR A 428 -7.00 21.76 -24.90
CA THR A 428 -5.56 21.74 -24.67
C THR A 428 -4.86 21.07 -25.86
N PRO A 429 -3.79 21.67 -26.42
CA PRO A 429 -2.88 20.98 -27.34
C PRO A 429 -2.19 19.81 -26.63
N TRP A 430 -1.43 18.99 -27.36
CA TRP A 430 -0.82 17.81 -26.76
C TRP A 430 0.21 18.23 -25.70
N GLN A 431 0.17 17.62 -24.52
CA GLN A 431 1.12 17.88 -23.45
C GLN A 431 1.85 16.58 -23.14
N PHE A 432 3.16 16.56 -23.37
CA PHE A 432 4.02 15.44 -22.99
C PHE A 432 4.89 15.84 -21.81
N ARG A 433 4.92 14.98 -20.77
CA ARG A 433 5.61 15.23 -19.51
C ARG A 433 6.36 13.98 -19.05
N ILE A 434 7.50 14.15 -18.38
CA ILE A 434 8.27 13.07 -17.77
C ILE A 434 8.51 13.39 -16.29
N GLY A 435 8.51 12.38 -15.43
CA GLY A 435 8.91 12.53 -14.03
C GLY A 435 8.84 11.23 -13.25
N TYR A 436 8.40 11.33 -12.00
CA TYR A 436 8.48 10.26 -11.01
C TYR A 436 7.12 10.02 -10.34
N ALA A 437 6.80 8.76 -10.10
CA ALA A 437 5.57 8.33 -9.43
C ALA A 437 5.84 7.37 -8.26
N LEU A 438 5.07 7.52 -7.19
CA LEU A 438 5.05 6.61 -6.04
C LEU A 438 4.15 5.39 -6.29
N SER A 439 3.12 5.54 -7.14
CA SER A 439 2.09 4.53 -7.41
C SER A 439 1.58 4.58 -8.87
N ARG A 440 0.86 3.55 -9.29
CA ARG A 440 0.25 3.35 -10.63
C ARG A 440 -1.03 2.50 -10.54
#